data_AF-A0A846T451-F1
#
_entry.id   AF-A0A846T451-F1
#
_cell.length_a   1.000
_cell.length_b   1.000
_cell.length_c   1.000
_cell.angle_alpha   90.00
_cell.angle_beta   90.00
_cell.angle_gamma   90.00
#
_symmetry.space_group_name_H-M   'P 1'
#
loop_
_entity.id
_entity.type
_entity.pdbx_description
1 polymer ?
#
loop_
_entity_poly.entity_id
_entity_poly.type
_entity_poly.pdbx_seq_one_letter_code
_entity_poly.pdbx_strand_id
1 'polypeptide(L)'
;MQALHPDPGRPQIPKDRARAHHARVLRRKTEEETENLAECLSAIRAESLQITVDRKGHFYHGRPAVLYLGLKGNTALTNLHQRICNASGLHDDRHYTPHLTLARAQSALPQTALRNWLEDALMPFTLATQGFTLYRSELTSQGPRYTAIKRYA
;
A
#
# COMPACT_ATOMS: atom_id res chain seq x y z
N MET A 1 35.47 -16.35 15.95
CA MET A 1 34.90 -15.35 15.03
C MET A 1 34.08 -16.10 13.99
N GLN A 2 32.82 -16.39 14.31
CA GLN A 2 32.01 -17.38 13.59
C GLN A 2 30.96 -16.64 12.76
N ALA A 3 31.06 -16.80 11.44
CA ALA A 3 30.16 -16.19 10.48
C ALA A 3 28.75 -16.79 10.62
N LEU A 4 27.76 -15.93 10.86
CA LEU A 4 26.35 -16.28 10.80
C LEU A 4 25.97 -16.52 9.34
N HIS A 5 25.76 -17.79 8.99
CA HIS A 5 25.13 -18.17 7.73
C HIS A 5 23.67 -17.67 7.70
N PRO A 6 23.18 -17.17 6.55
CA PRO A 6 21.79 -16.79 6.40
C PRO A 6 20.88 -18.03 6.37
N ASP A 7 19.84 -18.01 7.19
CA ASP A 7 18.76 -19.01 7.23
C ASP A 7 17.99 -19.01 5.88
N PRO A 8 17.95 -20.12 5.14
CA PRO A 8 17.33 -20.22 3.82
C PRO A 8 15.80 -20.13 3.84
N GLY A 9 15.16 -20.10 5.01
CA GLY A 9 13.70 -20.05 5.16
C GLY A 9 13.10 -18.66 5.35
N ARG A 10 13.91 -17.61 5.60
CA ARG A 10 13.40 -16.27 5.93
C ARG A 10 13.13 -15.47 4.65
N PRO A 11 11.88 -15.05 4.37
CA PRO A 11 11.64 -14.08 3.31
C PRO A 11 12.40 -12.81 3.65
N GLN A 12 13.48 -12.52 2.91
CA GLN A 12 14.15 -11.24 3.03
C GLN A 12 13.20 -10.19 2.47
N ILE A 13 12.58 -9.42 3.35
CA ILE A 13 11.80 -8.24 2.98
C ILE A 13 12.84 -7.18 2.57
N PRO A 14 12.92 -6.78 1.30
CA PRO A 14 13.86 -5.73 0.90
C PRO A 14 13.55 -4.46 1.70
N LYS A 15 14.54 -3.96 2.44
CA LYS A 15 14.39 -2.82 3.37
C LYS A 15 13.90 -1.53 2.68
N ASP A 16 14.05 -1.45 1.36
CA ASP A 16 13.76 -0.23 0.58
C ASP A 16 12.32 -0.12 0.06
N ARG A 17 11.44 -1.08 0.40
CA ARG A 17 10.10 -1.20 -0.21
C ARG A 17 8.91 -0.99 0.72
N ALA A 18 9.13 -0.65 2.00
CA ALA A 18 8.04 -0.31 2.92
C ALA A 18 7.54 1.12 2.65
N ARG A 19 6.73 1.30 1.61
CA ARG A 19 5.99 2.55 1.36
C ARG A 19 4.53 2.33 1.69
N ALA A 20 3.94 3.26 2.45
CA ALA A 20 2.52 3.25 2.74
C ALA A 20 1.72 3.50 1.45
N HIS A 21 1.44 2.44 0.69
CA HIS A 21 0.89 2.58 -0.65
C HIS A 21 -0.63 2.36 -0.63
N HIS A 22 -1.39 3.45 -0.59
CA HIS A 22 -2.74 3.44 -1.13
C HIS A 22 -2.64 3.48 -2.66
N ALA A 23 -2.30 2.35 -3.29
CA ALA A 23 -2.23 2.25 -4.75
C ALA A 23 -3.59 1.78 -5.28
N ARG A 24 -4.48 2.71 -5.59
CA ARG A 24 -5.53 2.40 -6.56
C ARG A 24 -4.91 2.47 -7.95
N VAL A 25 -4.83 1.34 -8.64
CA VAL A 25 -4.29 1.27 -9.99
C VAL A 25 -5.33 1.83 -10.95
N LEU A 26 -5.07 3.03 -11.44
CA LEU A 26 -5.82 3.62 -12.54
C LEU A 26 -5.51 2.87 -13.84
N ARG A 27 -6.50 2.77 -14.73
CA ARG A 27 -6.20 2.50 -16.15
C ARG A 27 -5.33 3.65 -16.68
N ARG A 28 -4.53 3.38 -17.70
CA ARG A 28 -3.73 4.41 -18.35
C ARG A 28 -4.65 5.58 -18.73
N LYS A 29 -4.29 6.78 -18.27
CA LYS A 29 -4.95 8.04 -18.58
C LYS A 29 -4.09 8.85 -19.55
N THR A 30 -4.72 9.71 -20.34
CA THR A 30 -4.00 10.75 -21.10
C THR A 30 -3.41 11.80 -20.16
N GLU A 31 -2.57 12.69 -20.69
CA GLU A 31 -2.03 13.79 -19.88
C GLU A 31 -3.16 14.75 -19.46
N GLU A 32 -4.07 15.10 -20.37
CA GLU A 32 -5.26 15.93 -20.08
C GLU A 32 -6.15 15.31 -18.99
N GLU A 33 -6.45 14.01 -19.07
CA GLU A 33 -7.21 13.32 -18.01
C GLU A 33 -6.47 13.31 -16.67
N THR A 34 -5.14 13.33 -16.70
CA THR A 34 -4.30 13.37 -15.49
C THR A 34 -4.30 14.76 -14.86
N GLU A 35 -4.25 15.81 -15.68
CA GLU A 35 -4.37 17.20 -15.26
C GLU A 35 -5.74 17.46 -14.64
N ASN A 36 -6.82 17.10 -15.34
CA ASN A 36 -8.19 17.21 -14.83
C ASN A 36 -8.37 16.48 -13.49
N LEU A 37 -7.81 15.27 -13.36
CA LEU A 37 -7.82 14.54 -12.09
C LEU A 37 -7.04 15.30 -11.00
N ALA A 38 -5.88 15.87 -11.32
CA ALA A 38 -5.09 16.63 -10.36
C ALA A 38 -5.81 17.90 -9.88
N GLU A 39 -6.57 18.55 -10.75
CA GLU A 39 -7.44 19.68 -10.40
C GLU A 39 -8.57 19.25 -9.47
N CYS A 40 -9.32 18.20 -9.82
CA CYS A 40 -10.40 17.67 -8.97
C CYS A 40 -9.91 17.32 -7.56
N LEU A 41 -8.73 16.71 -7.44
CA LEU A 41 -8.13 16.36 -6.15
C LEU A 41 -7.66 17.59 -5.35
N SER A 42 -7.40 18.73 -6.00
CA SER A 42 -6.97 19.96 -5.33
C SER A 42 -8.05 20.58 -4.43
N ALA A 43 -9.32 20.24 -4.64
CA ALA A 43 -10.43 20.66 -3.76
C ALA A 43 -10.44 19.92 -2.41
N ILE A 44 -9.69 18.83 -2.26
CA ILE A 44 -9.65 18.03 -1.05
C ILE A 44 -8.65 18.64 -0.07
N ARG A 45 -9.15 19.30 0.98
CA ARG A 45 -8.35 19.65 2.16
C ARG A 45 -7.81 18.40 2.84
N ALA A 46 -6.50 18.20 2.82
CA ALA A 46 -5.87 17.13 3.59
C ALA A 46 -5.64 17.62 5.02
N GLU A 47 -5.94 16.76 5.99
CA GLU A 47 -5.63 17.02 7.39
C GLU A 47 -4.53 16.06 7.84
N SER A 48 -3.80 16.42 8.89
CA SER A 48 -2.82 15.50 9.44
C SER A 48 -3.51 14.28 10.04
N LEU A 49 -3.09 13.09 9.63
CA LEU A 49 -3.65 11.83 10.10
C LEU A 49 -2.63 11.05 10.92
N GLN A 50 -3.08 10.48 12.02
CA GLN A 50 -2.34 9.44 12.75
C GLN A 50 -2.82 8.09 12.26
N ILE A 51 -1.92 7.29 11.69
CA ILE A 51 -2.21 5.98 11.14
C ILE A 51 -1.46 4.94 11.95
N THR A 52 -2.19 4.08 12.66
CA THR A 52 -1.60 2.97 13.42
C THR A 52 -1.55 1.71 12.58
N VAL A 53 -0.37 1.11 12.49
CA VAL A 53 -0.12 -0.20 11.93
C VAL A 53 -0.12 -1.22 13.07
N ASP A 54 -0.97 -2.24 13.00
CA ASP A 54 -1.21 -3.12 14.15
C ASP A 54 -1.35 -4.60 13.82
N ARG A 55 -1.48 -4.95 12.54
CA ARG A 55 -1.70 -6.34 12.13
C ARG A 55 -0.89 -6.72 10.90
N LYS A 56 -0.59 -8.00 10.80
CA LYS A 56 -0.13 -8.65 9.57
C LYS A 56 -1.30 -9.40 8.96
N GLY A 57 -1.31 -9.50 7.63
CA GLY A 57 -2.29 -10.29 6.93
C GLY A 57 -1.84 -10.65 5.54
N HIS A 58 -2.61 -11.51 4.88
CA HIS A 58 -2.38 -11.83 3.49
C HIS A 58 -3.68 -11.79 2.69
N PHE A 59 -3.56 -11.58 1.38
CA PHE A 59 -4.64 -11.81 0.42
C PHE A 59 -4.29 -12.96 -0.51
N TYR A 60 -5.32 -13.72 -0.89
CA TYR A 60 -5.23 -14.68 -1.99
C TYR A 60 -6.00 -14.13 -3.18
N HIS A 61 -5.27 -13.72 -4.23
CA HIS A 61 -5.86 -13.34 -5.51
C HIS A 61 -5.38 -14.33 -6.58
N GLY A 62 -5.96 -15.53 -6.61
CA GLY A 62 -5.68 -16.54 -7.64
C GLY A 62 -4.35 -17.31 -7.52
N ARG A 63 -3.59 -17.10 -6.43
CA ARG A 63 -2.15 -17.42 -6.24
C ARG A 63 -1.24 -16.54 -7.10
N PRO A 64 -0.05 -16.15 -6.61
CA PRO A 64 0.53 -16.31 -5.28
C PRO A 64 0.06 -15.27 -4.22
N ALA A 65 0.42 -15.47 -2.95
CA ALA A 65 -0.06 -14.66 -1.82
C ALA A 65 0.53 -13.23 -1.80
N VAL A 66 -0.26 -12.26 -1.37
CA VAL A 66 0.20 -10.88 -1.09
C VAL A 66 0.27 -10.71 0.42
N LEU A 67 1.46 -10.42 0.96
CA LEU A 67 1.67 -10.14 2.38
C LEU A 67 1.56 -8.63 2.64
N TYR A 68 0.86 -8.25 3.70
CA TYR A 68 0.63 -6.84 4.02
C TYR A 68 0.64 -6.54 5.53
N LEU A 69 0.85 -5.26 5.85
CA LEU A 69 0.54 -4.69 7.17
C LEU A 69 -0.81 -3.99 7.12
N GLY A 70 -1.71 -4.29 8.06
CA GLY A 70 -3.02 -3.68 8.17
C GLY A 70 -3.01 -2.46 9.08
N LEU A 71 -3.91 -1.51 8.79
CA LEU A 71 -4.03 -0.24 9.48
C LEU A 71 -5.28 -0.23 10.39
N LYS A 72 -5.15 0.21 11.66
CA LYS A 72 -6.23 0.32 12.67
C LYS A 72 -6.62 1.78 12.90
N GLY A 73 -7.87 2.00 13.33
CA GLY A 73 -8.37 3.34 13.71
C GLY A 73 -8.59 4.27 12.51
N ASN A 74 -9.14 3.74 11.43
CA ASN A 74 -9.03 4.36 10.10
C ASN A 74 -10.17 5.32 9.71
N THR A 75 -11.05 5.77 10.61
CA THR A 75 -12.22 6.59 10.19
C THR A 75 -11.80 7.79 9.36
N ALA A 76 -10.77 8.52 9.79
CA ALA A 76 -10.25 9.66 9.04
C ALA A 76 -9.62 9.25 7.68
N LEU A 77 -8.93 8.11 7.63
CA LEU A 77 -8.35 7.57 6.39
C LEU A 77 -9.42 7.05 5.42
N THR A 78 -10.48 6.44 5.94
CA THR A 78 -11.66 5.99 5.19
C THR A 78 -12.43 7.18 4.64
N ASN A 79 -12.62 8.23 5.43
CA ASN A 79 -13.25 9.48 4.98
C ASN A 79 -12.40 10.16 3.89
N LEU A 80 -11.07 10.21 4.06
CA LEU A 80 -10.18 10.72 3.02
C LEU A 80 -10.29 9.88 1.73
N HIS A 81 -10.30 8.55 1.84
CA HIS A 81 -10.49 7.67 0.70
C HIS A 81 -11.81 7.93 -0.03
N GLN A 82 -12.92 8.08 0.71
CA GLN A 82 -14.23 8.40 0.13
C GLN A 82 -14.23 9.75 -0.60
N ARG A 83 -13.63 10.79 0.00
CA ARG A 83 -13.49 12.11 -0.63
C ARG A 83 -12.68 12.03 -1.93
N ILE A 84 -11.59 11.26 -1.94
CA ILE A 84 -10.78 11.00 -3.13
C ILE A 84 -11.61 10.28 -4.20
N CYS A 85 -12.32 9.22 -3.84
CA CYS A 85 -13.19 8.46 -4.76
C CYS A 85 -14.26 9.37 -5.38
N ASN A 86 -14.95 10.17 -4.58
CA ASN A 86 -15.99 11.08 -5.03
C ASN A 86 -15.43 12.16 -5.98
N ALA A 87 -14.31 12.80 -5.62
CA ALA A 87 -13.72 13.85 -6.44
C ALA A 87 -13.16 13.31 -7.78
N SER A 88 -12.68 12.07 -7.78
CA SER A 88 -12.10 11.43 -8.96
C SER A 88 -13.12 10.67 -9.82
N GLY A 89 -14.34 10.46 -9.32
CA GLY A 89 -15.34 9.58 -9.94
C GLY A 89 -14.94 8.09 -9.93
N LEU A 90 -13.93 7.72 -9.14
CA LEU A 90 -13.41 6.37 -9.09
C LEU A 90 -14.14 5.63 -7.96
N HIS A 91 -15.04 4.71 -8.29
CA HIS A 91 -15.71 3.85 -7.32
C HIS A 91 -15.34 2.38 -7.54
N ASP A 92 -15.18 1.61 -6.46
CA ASP A 92 -14.92 0.17 -6.50
C ASP A 92 -15.98 -0.49 -5.62
N ASP A 93 -16.51 -1.62 -6.06
CA ASP A 93 -17.56 -2.35 -5.34
C ASP A 93 -16.99 -3.08 -4.11
N ARG A 94 -15.67 -3.19 -4.01
CA ARG A 94 -14.98 -3.84 -2.89
C ARG A 94 -14.83 -2.90 -1.70
N HIS A 95 -15.02 -3.45 -0.50
CA HIS A 95 -14.76 -2.75 0.74
C HIS A 95 -13.31 -2.27 0.84
N TYR A 96 -13.16 -0.98 1.15
CA TYR A 96 -11.85 -0.40 1.39
C TYR A 96 -11.20 -0.98 2.65
N THR A 97 -10.16 -1.78 2.45
CA THR A 97 -9.34 -2.35 3.52
C THR A 97 -7.94 -1.75 3.46
N PRO A 98 -7.63 -0.69 4.25
CA PRO A 98 -6.33 -0.02 4.19
C PRO A 98 -5.20 -0.95 4.65
N HIS A 99 -4.19 -1.09 3.79
CA HIS A 99 -3.06 -1.97 4.01
C HIS A 99 -1.80 -1.44 3.32
N LEU A 100 -0.64 -1.85 3.81
CA LEU A 100 0.65 -1.63 3.17
C LEU A 100 1.15 -2.97 2.64
N THR A 101 1.20 -3.11 1.32
CA THR A 101 1.78 -4.32 0.70
C THR A 101 3.27 -4.38 1.02
N LEU A 102 3.72 -5.46 1.66
CA LEU A 102 5.13 -5.69 1.96
C LEU A 102 5.80 -6.52 0.86
N ALA A 103 5.12 -7.59 0.46
CA ALA A 103 5.65 -8.53 -0.50
C ALA A 103 4.53 -9.16 -1.31
N ARG A 104 4.85 -9.48 -2.56
CA ARG A 104 4.05 -10.37 -3.40
C ARG A 104 4.90 -11.61 -3.59
N ALA A 105 4.40 -12.76 -3.14
CA ALA A 105 5.11 -14.00 -3.38
C ALA A 105 5.17 -14.25 -4.89
N GLN A 106 6.25 -14.85 -5.38
CA GLN A 106 6.39 -15.19 -6.81
C GLN A 106 5.80 -16.58 -7.13
N SER A 107 5.69 -17.42 -6.10
CA SER A 107 5.15 -18.77 -6.14
C SER A 107 4.29 -19.02 -4.90
N ALA A 108 3.63 -20.17 -4.84
CA ALA A 108 2.90 -20.55 -3.64
C ALA A 108 3.85 -20.64 -2.44
N LEU A 109 3.49 -19.96 -1.34
CA LEU A 109 4.25 -20.07 -0.09
C LEU A 109 3.86 -21.38 0.63
N PRO A 110 4.82 -22.09 1.25
CA PRO A 110 4.51 -23.17 2.17
C PRO A 110 3.58 -22.67 3.29
N GLN A 111 2.57 -23.47 3.66
CA GLN A 111 1.60 -23.08 4.69
C GLN A 111 2.26 -22.78 6.04
N THR A 112 3.32 -23.52 6.37
CA THR A 112 4.13 -23.31 7.58
C THR A 112 4.83 -21.96 7.58
N ALA A 113 5.44 -21.56 6.47
CA ALA A 113 6.10 -20.26 6.35
C ALA A 113 5.10 -19.11 6.49
N LEU A 114 3.91 -19.24 5.89
CA LEU A 114 2.86 -18.24 6.02
C LEU A 114 2.33 -18.16 7.46
N ARG A 115 2.09 -19.31 8.10
CA ARG A 115 1.65 -19.39 9.50
C ARG A 115 2.67 -18.72 10.42
N ASN A 116 3.94 -19.09 10.32
CA ASN A 116 5.01 -18.50 11.12
C ASN A 116 5.06 -16.97 10.93
N TRP A 117 4.95 -16.50 9.68
CA TRP A 117 4.90 -15.07 9.41
C TRP A 117 3.68 -14.37 10.03
N LEU A 118 2.53 -15.02 10.13
CA LEU A 118 1.35 -14.46 10.80
C LEU A 118 1.50 -14.46 12.32
N GLU A 119 2.08 -15.51 12.89
CA GLU A 119 2.25 -15.72 14.33
C GLU A 119 3.38 -14.89 14.94
N ASP A 120 4.40 -14.54 14.16
CA ASP A 120 5.47 -13.64 14.57
C ASP A 120 4.88 -12.33 15.16
N ALA A 121 5.42 -11.83 16.26
CA ALA A 121 4.91 -10.61 16.86
C ALA A 121 5.12 -9.40 15.93
N LEU A 122 4.07 -8.58 15.76
CA LEU A 122 4.19 -7.23 15.22
C LEU A 122 4.02 -6.26 16.37
N MET A 123 5.05 -5.46 16.66
CA MET A 123 4.90 -4.34 17.57
C MET A 123 4.13 -3.22 16.85
N PRO A 124 2.96 -2.79 17.34
CA PRO A 124 2.21 -1.72 16.71
C PRO A 124 3.02 -0.42 16.68
N PHE A 125 2.88 0.34 15.60
CA PHE A 125 3.52 1.65 15.47
C PHE A 125 2.58 2.63 14.77
N THR A 126 2.75 3.92 15.07
CA THR A 126 1.93 4.99 14.51
C THR A 126 2.77 5.90 13.64
N LEU A 127 2.24 6.26 12.48
CA LEU A 127 2.82 7.19 11.53
C LEU A 127 1.93 8.41 11.42
N ALA A 128 2.54 9.59 11.47
CA ALA A 128 1.86 10.84 11.12
C ALA A 128 1.97 11.08 9.61
N THR A 129 0.86 11.39 8.95
CA THR A 129 0.85 11.89 7.58
C THR A 129 0.34 13.33 7.56
N GLN A 130 0.76 14.08 6.55
CA GLN A 130 0.40 15.49 6.36
C GLN A 130 -0.39 15.70 5.07
N GLY A 131 -0.83 14.63 4.42
CA GLY A 131 -1.32 14.74 3.06
C GLY A 131 -1.39 13.42 2.30
N PHE A 132 -1.79 13.53 1.05
CA PHE A 132 -1.77 12.45 0.07
C PHE A 132 -1.06 12.88 -1.22
N THR A 133 -0.76 11.94 -2.10
CA THR A 133 0.01 12.22 -3.32
C THR A 133 -0.57 11.42 -4.47
N LEU A 134 -0.80 12.08 -5.59
CA LEU A 134 -1.15 11.44 -6.86
C LEU A 134 0.13 10.90 -7.50
N TYR A 135 0.16 9.60 -7.80
CA TYR A 135 1.30 8.93 -8.43
C TYR A 135 0.92 8.41 -9.81
N ARG A 136 1.87 8.52 -10.75
CA ARG A 136 1.90 7.77 -12.01
C ARG A 136 2.59 6.44 -11.76
N SER A 137 2.00 5.34 -12.22
CA SER A 137 2.61 4.01 -12.16
C SER A 137 2.93 3.52 -13.56
N GLU A 138 4.18 3.15 -13.80
CA GLU A 138 4.66 2.60 -15.07
C GLU A 138 5.23 1.20 -14.82
N LEU A 139 4.72 0.19 -15.54
CA LEU A 139 5.25 -1.16 -15.42
C LEU A 139 6.56 -1.27 -16.21
N THR A 140 7.64 -1.68 -15.53
CA THR A 140 8.93 -1.96 -16.15
C THR A 140 9.29 -3.44 -15.99
N SER A 141 10.32 -3.90 -16.70
CA SER A 141 10.85 -5.26 -16.55
C SER A 141 11.36 -5.57 -15.13
N GLN A 142 11.69 -4.54 -14.35
CA GLN A 142 12.16 -4.65 -12.96
C GLN A 142 11.04 -4.43 -11.93
N GLY A 143 9.78 -4.27 -12.38
CA GLY A 143 8.62 -3.98 -11.55
C GLY A 143 8.04 -2.58 -11.79
N PRO A 144 7.01 -2.18 -11.02
CA PRO A 144 6.39 -0.88 -11.18
C PRO A 144 7.32 0.26 -10.71
N ARG A 145 7.46 1.28 -11.55
CA ARG A 145 8.04 2.58 -11.19
C ARG A 145 6.92 3.55 -10.85
N TYR A 146 7.07 4.26 -9.73
CA TYR A 146 6.10 5.26 -9.29
C TYR A 146 6.71 6.65 -9.34
N THR A 147 6.07 7.57 -10.06
CA THR A 147 6.48 8.97 -10.18
C THR A 147 5.42 9.85 -9.52
N ALA A 148 5.81 10.71 -8.58
CA ALA A 148 4.88 11.64 -7.95
C ALA A 148 4.46 12.70 -8.97
N ILE A 149 3.15 12.89 -9.16
CA ILE A 149 2.59 13.93 -10.03
C ILE A 149 2.33 15.20 -9.22
N LYS A 150 1.58 15.07 -8.12
CA LYS A 150 1.20 16.20 -7.25
C LYS A 150 0.97 15.76 -5.82
N ARG A 151 1.42 16.56 -4.86
CA ARG A 151 1.18 16.37 -3.42
C ARG A 151 0.10 17.34 -2.96
N TYR A 152 -0.77 16.87 -2.08
CA TYR A 152 -1.86 17.62 -1.48
C TYR A 152 -1.66 17.57 0.03
N ALA A 153 -1.46 18.73 0.63
CA ALA A 153 -1.22 18.93 2.06
C ALA A 153 -2.10 20.08 2.56
#